data_AF-A0A963RT67-F1
#
_entry.id   AF-A0A963RT67-F1
#
_cell.length_a   1.000
_cell.length_b   1.000
_cell.length_c   1.000
_cell.angle_alpha   90.00
_cell.angle_beta   90.00
_cell.angle_gamma   90.00
#
_symmetry.space_group_name_H-M   'P 1'
#
loop_
_entity.id
_entity.type
_entity.pdbx_description
1 polymer ?
#
loop_
_entity_poly.entity_id
_entity_poly.type
_entity_poly.pdbx_seq_one_letter_code
_entity_poly.pdbx_strand_id
1 'polypeptide(L)'
;MSSESLAMACFAAAGVIGVGLAYGSLSDWRLRREAAAQSLEPEPRAPGAAIAGHQSGWLRVLDAPALVAMCKLAPTLQQIQRESKLAQSAWTRDIAPAIARYLEFVQLLPASEAHHHAHVGGLAAHTIEVVSAALRLRNGTLLPSGRSAEEIDAQRDFWTYATILAALLHDVGKPMTDLRIELIDRPGGPPRRWLPVTGDLGAVGAAEYLVGFAPRAERDYDAHRRLPVVLMQRIVPASTMAFLGREPGVMVQLMALLSGDGAAAGALFDIVRRADQASTGSNLLQGPRSRFMTATAVPLVERLNQALRQL
;
A
#
# COMPACT_ATOMS: atom_id res chain seq x y z
N MET A 1 16.45 14.24 61.06
CA MET A 1 17.05 14.91 59.89
C MET A 1 17.61 13.83 58.98
N SER A 2 17.15 13.62 57.76
CA SER A 2 16.06 14.26 57.02
C SER A 2 15.66 13.31 55.89
N SER A 3 14.35 13.28 55.65
CA SER A 3 13.59 12.41 54.76
C SER A 3 13.49 13.02 53.35
N GLU A 4 14.61 13.31 52.70
CA GLU A 4 14.62 14.09 51.44
C GLU A 4 15.27 13.39 50.22
N SER A 5 15.62 12.11 50.30
CA SER A 5 16.23 11.37 49.17
C SER A 5 15.28 10.40 48.46
N LEU A 6 13.98 10.40 48.80
CA LEU A 6 12.96 9.48 48.27
C LEU A 6 11.92 10.13 47.35
N ALA A 7 12.04 11.43 47.03
CA ALA A 7 11.02 12.17 46.26
C ALA A 7 11.47 12.63 44.86
N MET A 8 12.57 12.10 44.31
CA MET A 8 13.10 12.55 43.01
C MET A 8 13.39 11.41 42.01
N ALA A 9 12.51 10.40 41.99
CA ALA A 9 12.57 9.30 41.01
C ALA A 9 11.19 8.88 40.46
N CYS A 10 10.21 9.81 40.38
CA CYS A 10 8.84 9.51 39.93
C CYS A 10 8.39 10.15 38.61
N PHE A 11 9.26 10.79 37.82
CA PHE A 11 8.83 11.35 36.53
C PHE A 11 9.87 11.18 35.43
N ALA A 12 9.94 9.99 34.82
CA ALA A 12 10.41 9.79 33.43
C ALA A 12 10.32 8.31 33.01
N ALA A 13 9.12 7.73 32.96
CA ALA A 13 8.92 6.43 32.29
C ALA A 13 7.50 6.25 31.73
N ALA A 14 6.88 7.33 31.26
CA ALA A 14 5.60 7.30 30.55
C ALA A 14 5.83 7.83 29.13
N GLY A 15 6.33 6.98 28.22
CA GLY A 15 6.62 7.47 26.88
C GLY A 15 7.21 6.48 25.87
N VAL A 16 6.92 5.18 25.91
CA VAL A 16 7.33 4.26 24.80
C VAL A 16 6.26 3.23 24.40
N ILE A 17 5.08 3.16 25.03
CA ILE A 17 4.12 2.06 24.79
C ILE A 17 3.40 2.16 23.41
N GLY A 18 3.52 3.28 22.68
CA GLY A 18 2.77 3.48 21.41
C GLY A 18 3.37 2.88 20.13
N VAL A 19 4.65 2.49 20.12
CA VAL A 19 5.36 2.15 18.86
C VAL A 19 5.34 0.65 18.54
N GLY A 20 5.18 -0.24 19.53
CA GLY A 20 5.38 -1.68 19.36
C GLY A 20 4.25 -2.48 18.69
N LEU A 21 3.01 -1.98 18.67
CA LEU A 21 1.85 -2.84 18.37
C LEU A 21 1.52 -2.97 16.86
N ALA A 22 1.79 -1.94 16.06
CA ALA A 22 1.65 -2.05 14.60
C ALA A 22 2.84 -2.80 13.98
N TYR A 23 4.02 -2.67 14.58
CA TYR A 23 5.25 -3.34 14.14
C TYR A 23 5.24 -4.84 14.48
N GLY A 24 4.77 -5.21 15.68
CA GLY A 24 4.69 -6.61 16.13
C GLY A 24 3.79 -7.48 15.25
N SER A 25 2.66 -6.94 14.78
CA SER A 25 1.74 -7.67 13.89
C SER A 25 2.34 -7.96 12.50
N LEU A 26 3.21 -7.08 11.98
CA LEU A 26 3.85 -7.28 10.67
C LEU A 26 5.07 -8.20 10.78
N SER A 27 5.81 -8.17 11.90
CA SER A 27 6.91 -9.10 12.17
C SER A 27 6.42 -10.52 12.47
N ASP A 28 5.32 -10.68 13.22
CA ASP A 28 4.72 -12.00 13.50
C ASP A 28 4.15 -12.67 12.24
N TRP A 29 3.74 -11.88 11.25
CA TRP A 29 3.32 -12.37 9.95
C TRP A 29 4.51 -12.96 9.16
N ARG A 30 5.70 -12.34 9.24
CA ARG A 30 6.92 -12.81 8.56
C ARG A 30 7.30 -14.21 9.04
N LEU A 31 7.30 -14.42 10.36
CA LEU A 31 7.59 -15.73 10.97
C LEU A 31 6.64 -16.84 10.49
N ARG A 32 5.37 -16.51 10.21
CA ARG A 32 4.38 -17.46 9.68
C ARG A 32 4.59 -17.77 8.19
N ARG A 33 5.11 -16.82 7.40
CA ARG A 33 5.44 -17.01 5.97
C ARG A 33 6.78 -17.73 5.80
N GLU A 34 7.79 -17.42 6.61
CA GLU A 34 9.09 -18.11 6.64
C GLU A 34 8.94 -19.58 7.06
N ALA A 35 8.04 -19.89 8.00
CA ALA A 35 7.69 -21.28 8.33
C ALA A 35 7.10 -22.07 7.15
N ALA A 36 6.51 -21.40 6.16
CA ALA A 36 5.99 -22.01 4.94
C ALA A 36 7.00 -22.01 3.76
N ALA A 37 8.10 -21.27 3.86
CA ALA A 37 9.03 -20.99 2.76
C ALA A 37 10.49 -21.39 3.08
N GLN A 38 10.70 -22.42 3.91
CA GLN A 38 12.05 -22.85 4.33
C GLN A 38 12.94 -23.25 3.15
N SER A 39 13.74 -22.29 2.68
CA SER A 39 15.15 -22.43 2.31
C SER A 39 15.74 -21.04 1.98
N LEU A 40 16.77 -20.64 2.74
CA LEU A 40 17.64 -19.44 2.63
C LEU A 40 17.24 -18.26 3.54
N GLU A 41 17.84 -18.20 4.73
CA GLU A 41 17.86 -17.00 5.58
C GLU A 41 18.99 -16.04 5.15
N PRO A 42 18.74 -14.72 5.06
CA PRO A 42 19.78 -13.72 5.15
C PRO A 42 19.71 -12.91 6.46
N GLU A 43 20.87 -12.61 7.04
CA GLU A 43 21.06 -11.80 8.26
C GLU A 43 20.54 -10.34 8.15
N PRO A 44 20.16 -9.72 9.29
CA PRO A 44 19.72 -8.33 9.33
C PRO A 44 20.90 -7.33 9.27
N ARG A 45 20.87 -6.37 8.34
CA ARG A 45 21.86 -5.27 8.22
C ARG A 45 21.18 -3.90 8.04
N ALA A 46 21.87 -2.84 8.46
CA ALA A 46 21.35 -1.48 8.67
C ALA A 46 20.72 -0.79 7.43
N PRO A 47 19.78 0.17 7.62
CA PRO A 47 18.72 0.49 6.64
C PRO A 47 19.12 1.32 5.41
N GLY A 48 20.23 2.07 5.45
CA GLY A 48 20.53 3.07 4.41
C GLY A 48 21.30 2.54 3.18
N ALA A 49 22.13 1.51 3.37
CA ALA A 49 22.89 0.85 2.29
C ALA A 49 22.15 -0.38 1.72
N ALA A 50 20.96 -0.68 2.25
CA ALA A 50 20.25 -1.95 2.09
C ALA A 50 19.21 -1.98 0.95
N ILE A 51 18.98 -0.86 0.25
CA ILE A 51 18.04 -0.82 -0.88
C ILE A 51 18.75 -1.09 -2.20
N ALA A 52 19.97 -0.55 -2.38
CA ALA A 52 20.69 -0.66 -3.63
C ALA A 52 21.09 -2.11 -3.92
N GLY A 53 20.83 -2.53 -5.16
CA GLY A 53 21.26 -3.81 -5.69
C GLY A 53 22.74 -3.81 -6.09
N HIS A 54 23.11 -4.84 -6.83
CA HIS A 54 24.47 -5.08 -7.30
C HIS A 54 24.98 -4.05 -8.31
N GLN A 55 24.07 -3.35 -9.00
CA GLN A 55 24.38 -2.34 -10.02
C GLN A 55 23.46 -1.12 -9.86
N SER A 56 23.89 0.01 -10.43
CA SER A 56 23.09 1.25 -10.44
C SER A 56 21.70 0.99 -11.02
N GLY A 57 20.66 1.49 -10.34
CA GLY A 57 19.26 1.31 -10.72
C GLY A 57 18.59 0.03 -10.21
N TRP A 58 19.36 -1.02 -9.88
CA TRP A 58 18.83 -2.23 -9.27
C TRP A 58 18.46 -1.99 -7.80
N LEU A 59 17.34 -2.57 -7.38
CA LEU A 59 16.80 -2.50 -6.03
C LEU A 59 16.69 -3.89 -5.45
N ARG A 60 17.02 -4.07 -4.18
CA ARG A 60 16.79 -5.32 -3.46
C ARG A 60 15.31 -5.51 -3.19
N VAL A 61 14.86 -6.77 -3.24
CA VAL A 61 13.52 -7.14 -2.77
C VAL A 61 13.49 -7.03 -1.25
N LEU A 62 12.46 -6.35 -0.73
CA LEU A 62 12.29 -6.06 0.69
C LEU A 62 11.03 -6.74 1.23
N ASP A 63 11.06 -7.05 2.52
CA ASP A 63 9.89 -7.50 3.27
C ASP A 63 9.02 -6.33 3.72
N ALA A 64 7.79 -6.62 4.14
CA ALA A 64 6.85 -5.57 4.57
C ALA A 64 7.40 -4.65 5.67
N PRO A 65 8.06 -5.13 6.75
CA PRO A 65 8.64 -4.25 7.77
C PRO A 65 9.70 -3.28 7.20
N ALA A 66 10.60 -3.75 6.34
CA ALA A 66 11.59 -2.89 5.69
C ALA A 66 10.92 -1.85 4.78
N LEU A 67 9.89 -2.24 4.03
CA LEU A 67 9.12 -1.32 3.18
C LEU A 67 8.40 -0.25 4.00
N VAL A 68 7.80 -0.61 5.14
CA VAL A 68 7.17 0.36 6.06
C VAL A 68 8.20 1.37 6.57
N ALA A 69 9.40 0.92 6.93
CA ALA A 69 10.47 1.80 7.38
C ALA A 69 10.97 2.73 6.26
N MET A 70 11.25 2.17 5.07
CA MET A 70 11.80 2.91 3.94
C MET A 70 10.83 3.93 3.36
N CYS A 71 9.56 3.59 3.27
CA CYS A 71 8.51 4.50 2.81
C CYS A 71 7.94 5.37 3.93
N LYS A 72 8.46 5.27 5.17
CA LYS A 72 8.01 6.03 6.35
C LYS A 72 6.50 5.91 6.62
N LEU A 73 5.93 4.72 6.43
CA LEU A 73 4.49 4.48 6.44
C LEU A 73 3.91 4.30 7.85
N ALA A 74 4.77 4.07 8.86
CA ALA A 74 4.34 3.71 10.21
C ALA A 74 3.33 4.69 10.85
N PRO A 75 3.52 6.03 10.80
CA PRO A 75 2.55 6.96 11.39
C PRO A 75 1.17 6.86 10.75
N THR A 76 1.12 6.79 9.41
CA THR A 76 -0.13 6.69 8.66
C THR A 76 -0.81 5.35 8.90
N LEU A 77 -0.06 4.25 8.95
CA LEU A 77 -0.61 2.92 9.28
C LEU A 77 -1.21 2.86 10.69
N GLN A 78 -0.55 3.46 11.68
CA GLN A 78 -1.10 3.58 13.02
C GLN A 78 -2.38 4.41 13.05
N GLN A 79 -2.45 5.48 12.23
CA GLN A 79 -3.66 6.26 12.07
C GLN A 79 -4.80 5.44 11.45
N ILE A 80 -4.54 4.70 10.37
CA ILE A 80 -5.50 3.79 9.73
C ILE A 80 -6.03 2.77 10.74
N GLN A 81 -5.15 2.14 11.52
CA GLN A 81 -5.55 1.19 12.56
C GLN A 81 -6.51 1.81 13.57
N ARG A 82 -6.17 2.98 14.13
CA ARG A 82 -7.05 3.70 15.08
C ARG A 82 -8.38 4.12 14.45
N GLU A 83 -8.35 4.67 13.25
CA GLU A 83 -9.53 5.19 12.55
C GLU A 83 -10.45 4.08 12.02
N SER A 84 -9.92 2.87 11.80
CA SER A 84 -10.71 1.71 11.38
C SER A 84 -11.76 1.30 12.42
N LYS A 85 -11.51 1.59 13.71
CA LYS A 85 -12.33 1.17 14.87
C LYS A 85 -12.53 -0.35 14.96
N LEU A 86 -11.72 -1.13 14.24
CA LEU A 86 -11.78 -2.59 14.28
C LEU A 86 -11.17 -3.11 15.58
N ALA A 87 -11.67 -4.25 16.06
CA ALA A 87 -11.02 -4.97 17.14
C ALA A 87 -9.58 -5.34 16.74
N GLN A 88 -8.65 -5.29 17.71
CA GLN A 88 -7.23 -5.56 17.46
C GLN A 88 -6.99 -6.94 16.81
N SER A 89 -7.75 -7.95 17.23
CA SER A 89 -7.69 -9.30 16.65
C SER A 89 -8.13 -9.32 15.19
N ALA A 90 -9.17 -8.58 14.83
CA ALA A 90 -9.67 -8.47 13.47
C ALA A 90 -8.65 -7.75 12.58
N TRP A 91 -8.09 -6.63 13.06
CA TRP A 91 -7.01 -5.91 12.37
C TRP A 91 -5.80 -6.82 12.08
N THR A 92 -5.29 -7.50 13.12
CA THR A 92 -4.10 -8.36 13.05
C THR A 92 -4.31 -9.56 12.12
N ARG A 93 -5.53 -10.13 12.12
CA ARG A 93 -5.87 -11.29 11.29
C ARG A 93 -6.11 -10.93 9.83
N ASP A 94 -6.76 -9.80 9.57
CA ASP A 94 -7.40 -9.54 8.28
C ASP A 94 -6.80 -8.36 7.51
N ILE A 95 -6.53 -7.23 8.18
CA ILE A 95 -6.13 -5.98 7.52
C ILE A 95 -4.61 -5.84 7.46
N ALA A 96 -3.90 -6.06 8.56
CA ALA A 96 -2.44 -5.95 8.58
C ALA A 96 -1.77 -6.91 7.56
N PRO A 97 -2.22 -8.18 7.40
CA PRO A 97 -1.66 -9.06 6.39
C PRO A 97 -1.99 -8.64 4.96
N ALA A 98 -3.17 -8.04 4.72
CA ALA A 98 -3.53 -7.50 3.40
C ALA A 98 -2.59 -6.34 3.02
N ILE A 99 -2.31 -5.44 3.96
CA ILE A 99 -1.36 -4.34 3.77
C ILE A 99 0.05 -4.88 3.54
N ALA A 100 0.51 -5.86 4.34
CA ALA A 100 1.84 -6.46 4.17
C ALA A 100 2.04 -7.04 2.77
N ARG A 101 1.08 -7.87 2.32
CA ARG A 101 1.10 -8.48 0.98
C ARG A 101 1.01 -7.45 -0.13
N TYR A 102 0.22 -6.40 0.05
CA TYR A 102 0.17 -5.28 -0.89
C TYR A 102 1.54 -4.62 -1.01
N LEU A 103 2.16 -4.25 0.11
CA LEU A 103 3.48 -3.60 0.14
C LEU A 103 4.53 -4.47 -0.54
N GLU A 104 4.57 -5.76 -0.23
CA GLU A 104 5.53 -6.69 -0.84
C GLU A 104 5.27 -6.93 -2.32
N PHE A 105 4.01 -6.83 -2.77
CA PHE A 105 3.68 -6.90 -4.18
C PHE A 105 4.15 -5.65 -4.93
N VAL A 106 3.95 -4.46 -4.37
CA VAL A 106 4.31 -3.20 -5.02
C VAL A 106 5.73 -2.73 -4.73
N GLN A 107 6.44 -3.34 -3.78
CA GLN A 107 7.80 -3.00 -3.36
C GLN A 107 8.03 -1.47 -3.31
N LEU A 108 9.14 -1.00 -3.88
CA LEU A 108 9.46 0.42 -4.00
C LEU A 108 9.04 1.01 -5.36
N LEU A 109 8.05 0.45 -6.04
CA LEU A 109 7.62 0.93 -7.35
C LEU A 109 7.09 2.38 -7.29
N PRO A 110 7.28 3.19 -8.35
CA PRO A 110 6.68 4.52 -8.44
C PRO A 110 5.19 4.43 -8.76
N ALA A 111 4.40 5.41 -8.31
CA ALA A 111 2.97 5.47 -8.65
C ALA A 111 2.73 6.01 -10.07
N SER A 112 3.70 6.72 -10.64
CA SER A 112 3.67 7.27 -11.99
C SER A 112 5.08 7.50 -12.56
N GLU A 113 5.21 7.64 -13.88
CA GLU A 113 6.51 7.88 -14.52
C GLU A 113 7.04 9.32 -14.32
N ALA A 114 6.17 10.32 -14.34
CA ALA A 114 6.58 11.74 -14.34
C ALA A 114 5.68 12.68 -13.53
N HIS A 115 4.74 12.13 -12.77
CA HIS A 115 3.77 12.91 -12.03
C HIS A 115 3.92 12.65 -10.53
N HIS A 116 2.82 12.71 -9.80
CA HIS A 116 2.77 12.54 -8.36
C HIS A 116 3.27 11.16 -7.97
N HIS A 117 4.01 11.12 -6.85
CA HIS A 117 4.66 9.92 -6.33
C HIS A 117 5.52 9.16 -7.37
N ALA A 118 6.23 9.87 -8.25
CA ALA A 118 7.20 9.28 -9.19
C ALA A 118 8.54 8.88 -8.54
N HIS A 119 8.65 8.97 -7.22
CA HIS A 119 9.84 8.60 -6.45
C HIS A 119 9.81 7.12 -6.01
N VAL A 120 10.95 6.64 -5.53
CA VAL A 120 11.12 5.31 -4.92
C VAL A 120 10.10 5.12 -3.79
N GLY A 121 9.31 4.04 -3.86
CA GLY A 121 8.24 3.74 -2.90
C GLY A 121 7.00 4.61 -3.03
N GLY A 122 6.87 5.36 -4.13
CA GLY A 122 5.76 6.28 -4.34
C GLY A 122 4.40 5.59 -4.41
N LEU A 123 4.30 4.41 -5.03
CA LEU A 123 3.03 3.68 -5.13
C LEU A 123 2.54 3.24 -3.74
N ALA A 124 3.44 2.68 -2.93
CA ALA A 124 3.12 2.30 -1.55
C ALA A 124 2.69 3.51 -0.70
N ALA A 125 3.43 4.62 -0.73
CA ALA A 125 3.10 5.82 0.02
C ALA A 125 1.72 6.38 -0.38
N HIS A 126 1.50 6.57 -1.68
CA HIS A 126 0.24 7.05 -2.22
C HIS A 126 -0.93 6.17 -1.77
N THR A 127 -0.84 4.85 -1.97
CA THR A 127 -1.97 3.97 -1.62
C THR A 127 -2.27 3.97 -0.13
N ILE A 128 -1.27 4.04 0.75
CA ILE A 128 -1.51 4.14 2.19
C ILE A 128 -2.14 5.50 2.57
N GLU A 129 -1.78 6.59 1.91
CA GLU A 129 -2.46 7.88 2.06
C GLU A 129 -3.93 7.81 1.61
N VAL A 130 -4.20 7.17 0.49
CA VAL A 130 -5.56 6.95 -0.04
C VAL A 130 -6.39 6.11 0.93
N VAL A 131 -5.84 5.03 1.50
CA VAL A 131 -6.52 4.23 2.52
C VAL A 131 -6.89 5.08 3.74
N SER A 132 -5.96 5.91 4.23
CA SER A 132 -6.22 6.81 5.36
C SER A 132 -7.30 7.85 5.04
N ALA A 133 -7.24 8.49 3.87
CA ALA A 133 -8.26 9.45 3.45
C ALA A 133 -9.64 8.79 3.24
N ALA A 134 -9.68 7.59 2.64
CA ALA A 134 -10.91 6.83 2.43
C ALA A 134 -11.58 6.45 3.75
N LEU A 135 -10.79 6.02 4.76
CA LEU A 135 -11.32 5.74 6.10
C LEU A 135 -11.91 6.98 6.78
N ARG A 136 -11.26 8.14 6.66
CA ARG A 136 -11.82 9.40 7.19
C ARG A 136 -13.15 9.75 6.53
N LEU A 137 -13.25 9.61 5.21
CA LEU A 137 -14.49 9.85 4.46
C LEU A 137 -15.60 8.85 4.86
N ARG A 138 -15.26 7.56 4.98
CA ARG A 138 -16.18 6.52 5.46
C ARG A 138 -16.66 6.78 6.88
N ASN A 139 -15.80 7.30 7.76
CA ASN A 139 -16.20 7.64 9.13
C ASN A 139 -17.15 8.83 9.20
N GLY A 140 -17.14 9.71 8.19
CA GLY A 140 -18.09 10.82 8.04
C GLY A 140 -19.35 10.48 7.26
N THR A 141 -19.54 9.24 6.80
CA THR A 141 -20.65 8.83 5.94
C THR A 141 -21.48 7.74 6.61
N LEU A 142 -22.81 7.89 6.60
CA LEU A 142 -23.74 6.85 7.07
C LEU A 142 -23.95 5.80 5.96
N LEU A 143 -23.44 4.59 6.20
CA LEU A 143 -23.49 3.47 5.26
C LEU A 143 -24.10 2.23 5.92
N PRO A 144 -25.01 1.51 5.24
CA PRO A 144 -25.53 1.80 3.89
C PRO A 144 -26.46 3.01 3.87
N SER A 145 -26.46 3.75 2.76
CA SER A 145 -27.31 4.94 2.61
C SER A 145 -28.80 4.59 2.61
N GLY A 146 -29.60 5.39 3.31
CA GLY A 146 -31.05 5.22 3.39
C GLY A 146 -31.54 4.03 4.23
N ARG A 147 -30.67 3.42 5.03
CA ARG A 147 -31.01 2.32 5.95
C ARG A 147 -31.26 2.80 7.37
N SER A 148 -31.85 1.93 8.19
CA SER A 148 -32.07 2.19 9.61
C SER A 148 -30.74 2.31 10.37
N ALA A 149 -30.77 2.93 11.55
CA ALA A 149 -29.58 3.09 12.39
C ALA A 149 -29.02 1.73 12.83
N GLU A 150 -29.91 0.77 13.09
CA GLU A 150 -29.61 -0.60 13.46
C GLU A 150 -28.88 -1.33 12.32
N GLU A 151 -29.36 -1.20 11.08
CA GLU A 151 -28.69 -1.78 9.90
C GLU A 151 -27.32 -1.12 9.64
N ILE A 152 -27.22 0.21 9.80
CA ILE A 152 -25.97 0.96 9.64
C ILE A 152 -24.92 0.48 10.66
N ASP A 153 -25.30 0.32 11.93
CA ASP A 153 -24.38 -0.17 12.95
C ASP A 153 -24.00 -1.64 12.73
N ALA A 154 -24.99 -2.50 12.40
CA ALA A 154 -24.76 -3.91 12.12
C ALA A 154 -23.80 -4.14 10.95
N GLN A 155 -23.82 -3.26 9.94
CA GLN A 155 -22.94 -3.36 8.78
C GLN A 155 -21.65 -2.54 8.87
N ARG A 156 -21.43 -1.80 9.96
CA ARG A 156 -20.32 -0.86 10.10
C ARG A 156 -18.98 -1.48 9.72
N ASP A 157 -18.67 -2.65 10.27
CA ASP A 157 -17.37 -3.27 10.05
C ASP A 157 -17.22 -3.79 8.61
N PHE A 158 -18.30 -4.28 7.95
CA PHE A 158 -18.24 -4.67 6.52
C PHE A 158 -17.87 -3.48 5.62
N TRP A 159 -18.47 -2.31 5.85
CA TRP A 159 -18.15 -1.09 5.11
C TRP A 159 -16.74 -0.58 5.38
N THR A 160 -16.24 -0.74 6.61
CA THR A 160 -14.83 -0.45 6.94
C THR A 160 -13.88 -1.35 6.18
N TYR A 161 -14.12 -2.67 6.18
CA TYR A 161 -13.31 -3.63 5.43
C TYR A 161 -13.32 -3.32 3.94
N ALA A 162 -14.50 -3.17 3.35
CA ALA A 162 -14.65 -2.90 1.93
C ALA A 162 -13.97 -1.59 1.52
N THR A 163 -14.06 -0.54 2.34
CA THR A 163 -13.39 0.74 2.08
C THR A 163 -11.87 0.60 2.11
N ILE A 164 -11.32 -0.07 3.12
CA ILE A 164 -9.87 -0.31 3.21
C ILE A 164 -9.39 -1.11 2.01
N LEU A 165 -10.07 -2.21 1.66
CA LEU A 165 -9.64 -3.06 0.55
C LEU A 165 -9.80 -2.38 -0.81
N ALA A 166 -10.89 -1.65 -1.02
CA ALA A 166 -11.10 -0.88 -2.24
C ALA A 166 -9.99 0.15 -2.44
N ALA A 167 -9.68 0.93 -1.38
CA ALA A 167 -8.60 1.90 -1.41
C ALA A 167 -7.21 1.26 -1.53
N LEU A 168 -6.96 0.12 -0.88
CA LEU A 168 -5.67 -0.57 -0.94
C LEU A 168 -5.41 -1.14 -2.34
N LEU A 169 -6.44 -1.64 -3.01
CA LEU A 169 -6.29 -2.35 -4.29
C LEU A 169 -6.52 -1.46 -5.51
N HIS A 170 -7.04 -0.23 -5.37
CA HIS A 170 -7.51 0.58 -6.50
C HIS A 170 -6.51 0.71 -7.66
N ASP A 171 -5.22 0.82 -7.33
CA ASP A 171 -4.13 1.03 -8.29
C ASP A 171 -3.14 -0.14 -8.38
N VAL A 172 -3.49 -1.29 -7.79
CA VAL A 172 -2.57 -2.45 -7.73
C VAL A 172 -2.33 -3.10 -9.09
N GLY A 173 -3.12 -2.75 -10.11
CA GLY A 173 -2.92 -3.18 -11.50
C GLY A 173 -1.74 -2.49 -12.21
N LYS A 174 -1.26 -1.34 -11.71
CA LYS A 174 -0.20 -0.54 -12.35
C LYS A 174 1.09 -1.30 -12.68
N PRO A 175 1.62 -2.19 -11.81
CA PRO A 175 2.81 -2.97 -12.13
C PRO A 175 2.67 -3.86 -13.37
N MET A 176 1.44 -4.22 -13.77
CA MET A 176 1.18 -5.06 -14.94
C MET A 176 1.07 -4.25 -16.24
N THR A 177 0.56 -3.02 -16.18
CA THR A 177 0.23 -2.21 -17.36
C THR A 177 1.26 -1.12 -17.64
N ASP A 178 1.74 -0.46 -16.60
CA ASP A 178 2.49 0.79 -16.74
C ASP A 178 3.99 0.56 -16.61
N LEU A 179 4.38 -0.56 -15.99
CA LEU A 179 5.76 -0.89 -15.65
C LEU A 179 6.27 -2.11 -16.44
N ARG A 180 7.60 -2.16 -16.52
CA ARG A 180 8.36 -3.28 -17.07
C ARG A 180 9.46 -3.56 -16.06
N ILE A 181 9.24 -4.55 -15.21
CA ILE A 181 10.17 -4.91 -14.15
C ILE A 181 11.01 -6.08 -14.61
N GLU A 182 12.33 -5.90 -14.56
CA GLU A 182 13.29 -6.99 -14.70
C GLU A 182 13.71 -7.44 -13.31
N LEU A 183 13.96 -8.73 -13.14
CA LEU A 183 14.36 -9.32 -11.87
C LEU A 183 15.52 -10.30 -12.08
N ILE A 184 16.34 -10.45 -11.06
CA ILE A 184 17.39 -11.46 -10.96
C ILE A 184 17.22 -12.26 -9.68
N ASP A 185 17.41 -13.58 -9.78
CA ASP A 185 17.29 -14.48 -8.63
C ASP A 185 18.53 -14.42 -7.72
N ARG A 186 19.66 -13.93 -8.26
CA ARG A 186 20.91 -13.71 -7.53
C ARG A 186 21.69 -12.52 -8.11
N PRO A 187 22.45 -11.76 -7.29
CA PRO A 187 23.29 -10.66 -7.77
C PRO A 187 24.17 -11.06 -8.97
N GLY A 188 24.10 -10.30 -10.06
CA GLY A 188 24.84 -10.57 -11.30
C GLY A 188 24.36 -11.76 -12.14
N GLY A 189 23.22 -12.38 -11.80
CA GLY A 189 22.56 -13.41 -12.61
C GLY A 189 21.88 -12.86 -13.86
N PRO A 190 21.40 -13.74 -14.76
CA PRO A 190 20.69 -13.30 -15.96
C PRO A 190 19.34 -12.65 -15.59
N PRO A 191 19.01 -11.46 -16.15
CA PRO A 191 17.74 -10.82 -15.90
C PRO A 191 16.60 -11.56 -16.61
N ARG A 192 15.42 -11.55 -15.98
CA ARG A 192 14.17 -11.98 -16.59
C ARG A 192 13.04 -11.02 -16.27
N ARG A 193 12.02 -10.97 -17.11
CA ARG A 193 10.85 -10.12 -16.88
C ARG A 193 9.99 -10.66 -15.74
N TRP A 194 9.56 -9.80 -14.83
CA TRP A 194 8.55 -10.12 -13.83
C TRP A 194 7.17 -10.22 -14.48
N LEU A 195 6.43 -11.26 -14.12
CA LEU A 195 5.03 -11.46 -14.48
C LEU A 195 4.21 -11.37 -13.18
N PRO A 196 3.58 -10.22 -12.85
CA PRO A 196 2.94 -10.04 -11.54
C PRO A 196 1.81 -11.04 -11.26
N VAL A 197 1.22 -11.60 -12.32
CA VAL A 197 0.21 -12.67 -12.22
C VAL A 197 0.75 -14.01 -11.76
N THR A 198 2.06 -14.21 -11.60
CA THR A 198 2.63 -15.46 -11.10
C THR A 198 3.04 -15.38 -9.63
N GLY A 199 3.03 -14.19 -9.02
CA GLY A 199 3.40 -13.98 -7.61
C GLY A 199 4.11 -12.65 -7.37
N ASP A 200 4.22 -12.26 -6.10
CA ASP A 200 5.08 -11.14 -5.68
C ASP A 200 6.57 -11.46 -5.95
N LEU A 201 7.42 -10.44 -5.96
CA LEU A 201 8.84 -10.59 -6.30
C LEU A 201 9.56 -11.59 -5.38
N GLY A 202 9.23 -11.63 -4.09
CA GLY A 202 9.80 -12.61 -3.16
C GLY A 202 9.32 -14.03 -3.43
N ALA A 203 8.02 -14.22 -3.73
CA ALA A 203 7.42 -15.51 -4.03
C ALA A 203 7.97 -16.15 -5.31
N VAL A 204 8.41 -15.34 -6.28
CA VAL A 204 9.05 -15.83 -7.51
C VAL A 204 10.58 -15.93 -7.39
N GLY A 205 11.15 -15.75 -6.19
CA GLY A 205 12.57 -15.94 -5.91
C GLY A 205 13.48 -14.81 -6.38
N ALA A 206 12.96 -13.61 -6.63
CA ALA A 206 13.80 -12.48 -7.00
C ALA A 206 14.60 -11.97 -5.78
N ALA A 207 15.91 -11.79 -5.96
CA ALA A 207 16.77 -11.12 -4.98
C ALA A 207 16.81 -9.60 -5.23
N GLU A 208 16.84 -9.21 -6.50
CA GLU A 208 16.87 -7.81 -6.92
C GLU A 208 16.00 -7.59 -8.16
N TYR A 209 15.58 -6.35 -8.36
CA TYR A 209 14.75 -5.96 -9.49
C TYR A 209 15.14 -4.57 -10.01
N LEU A 210 14.89 -4.34 -11.29
CA LEU A 210 15.10 -3.07 -11.98
C LEU A 210 13.76 -2.54 -12.47
N VAL A 211 13.49 -1.27 -12.18
CA VAL A 211 12.24 -0.61 -12.57
C VAL A 211 12.40 0.03 -13.94
N GLY A 212 11.69 -0.52 -14.93
CA GLY A 212 11.45 0.12 -16.23
C GLY A 212 9.98 0.51 -16.40
N PHE A 213 9.71 1.30 -17.43
CA PHE A 213 8.36 1.76 -17.78
C PHE A 213 7.92 1.14 -19.10
N ALA A 214 6.64 0.74 -19.18
CA ALA A 214 6.07 0.27 -20.44
C ALA A 214 6.02 1.42 -21.46
N PRO A 215 6.25 1.16 -22.76
CA PRO A 215 6.05 2.17 -23.80
C PRO A 215 4.63 2.76 -23.73
N ARG A 216 4.47 4.06 -23.98
CA ARG A 216 3.16 4.73 -23.89
C ARG A 216 2.08 4.07 -24.77
N ALA A 217 2.46 3.53 -25.92
CA ALA A 217 1.56 2.84 -26.84
C ALA A 217 0.99 1.52 -26.26
N GLU A 218 1.65 0.94 -25.27
CA GLU A 218 1.25 -0.32 -24.61
C GLU A 218 0.51 -0.09 -23.29
N ARG A 219 0.39 1.17 -22.84
CA ARG A 219 -0.28 1.50 -21.57
C ARG A 219 -1.79 1.54 -21.79
N ASP A 220 -2.45 0.44 -21.44
CA ASP A 220 -3.89 0.37 -21.36
C ASP A 220 -4.37 0.84 -19.98
N TYR A 221 -4.84 2.10 -19.92
CA TYR A 221 -5.36 2.68 -18.69
C TYR A 221 -6.69 2.05 -18.24
N ASP A 222 -7.45 1.41 -19.14
CA ASP A 222 -8.66 0.73 -18.73
C ASP A 222 -8.33 -0.63 -18.12
N ALA A 223 -7.32 -1.32 -18.67
CA ALA A 223 -6.87 -2.61 -18.14
C ALA A 223 -6.43 -2.53 -16.66
N HIS A 224 -5.66 -1.50 -16.26
CA HIS A 224 -5.20 -1.43 -14.86
C HIS A 224 -6.33 -1.24 -13.85
N ARG A 225 -7.49 -0.73 -14.27
CA ARG A 225 -8.69 -0.58 -13.43
C ARG A 225 -9.43 -1.90 -13.22
N ARG A 226 -9.23 -2.87 -14.10
CA ARG A 226 -9.89 -4.19 -14.05
C ARG A 226 -9.02 -5.27 -13.45
N LEU A 227 -7.70 -5.11 -13.47
CA LEU A 227 -6.74 -6.05 -12.89
C LEU A 227 -6.78 -6.19 -11.35
N PRO A 228 -7.23 -5.20 -10.55
CA PRO A 228 -7.33 -5.35 -9.10
C PRO A 228 -8.17 -6.56 -8.67
N VAL A 229 -9.27 -6.87 -9.37
CA VAL A 229 -10.09 -8.05 -9.05
C VAL A 229 -9.32 -9.37 -9.19
N VAL A 230 -8.39 -9.45 -10.16
CA VAL A 230 -7.53 -10.62 -10.39
C VAL A 230 -6.48 -10.76 -9.28
N LEU A 231 -5.95 -9.64 -8.80
CA LEU A 231 -4.90 -9.60 -7.78
C LEU A 231 -5.45 -9.66 -6.35
N MET A 232 -6.74 -9.39 -6.17
CA MET A 232 -7.41 -9.38 -4.86
C MET A 232 -7.19 -10.68 -4.10
N GLN A 233 -7.35 -11.86 -4.73
CA GLN A 233 -7.19 -13.15 -4.05
C GLN A 233 -5.75 -13.42 -3.55
N ARG A 234 -4.75 -12.73 -4.10
CA ARG A 234 -3.35 -12.85 -3.66
C ARG A 234 -3.06 -11.96 -2.47
N ILE A 235 -3.65 -10.76 -2.47
CA ILE A 235 -3.37 -9.74 -1.47
C ILE A 235 -4.28 -9.92 -0.24
N VAL A 236 -5.56 -10.17 -0.45
CA VAL A 236 -6.56 -10.23 0.61
C VAL A 236 -6.55 -11.60 1.29
N PRO A 237 -6.44 -11.68 2.63
CA PRO A 237 -6.56 -12.94 3.36
C PRO A 237 -7.91 -13.63 3.15
N ALA A 238 -7.90 -14.97 3.14
CA ALA A 238 -9.13 -15.76 3.01
C ALA A 238 -10.14 -15.48 4.13
N SER A 239 -9.67 -15.19 5.35
CA SER A 239 -10.52 -14.80 6.49
C SER A 239 -11.25 -13.48 6.23
N THR A 240 -10.58 -12.50 5.63
CA THR A 240 -11.15 -11.22 5.21
C THR A 240 -12.24 -11.43 4.15
N MET A 241 -11.98 -12.30 3.16
CA MET A 241 -12.96 -12.65 2.13
C MET A 241 -14.16 -13.39 2.71
N ALA A 242 -13.94 -14.33 3.63
CA ALA A 242 -15.00 -15.05 4.32
C ALA A 242 -15.86 -14.11 5.19
N PHE A 243 -15.26 -13.12 5.84
CA PHE A 243 -16.00 -12.10 6.59
C PHE A 243 -16.88 -11.28 5.66
N LEU A 244 -16.33 -10.69 4.60
CA LEU A 244 -17.10 -9.90 3.63
C LEU A 244 -18.19 -10.72 2.92
N GLY A 245 -17.98 -12.02 2.72
CA GLY A 245 -18.97 -12.92 2.13
C GLY A 245 -20.26 -13.06 2.95
N ARG A 246 -20.26 -12.66 4.22
CA ARG A 246 -21.46 -12.62 5.07
C ARG A 246 -22.39 -11.46 4.75
N GLU A 247 -21.92 -10.44 4.03
CA GLU A 247 -22.71 -9.30 3.58
C GLU A 247 -22.59 -9.15 2.04
N PRO A 248 -23.37 -9.93 1.28
CA PRO A 248 -23.26 -9.99 -0.18
C PRO A 248 -23.40 -8.63 -0.88
N GLY A 249 -24.24 -7.74 -0.34
CA GLY A 249 -24.45 -6.40 -0.92
C GLY A 249 -23.19 -5.54 -0.90
N VAL A 250 -22.40 -5.63 0.18
CA VAL A 250 -21.10 -4.93 0.31
C VAL A 250 -20.04 -5.60 -0.58
N MET A 251 -20.02 -6.94 -0.61
CA MET A 251 -19.09 -7.68 -1.46
C MET A 251 -19.29 -7.35 -2.95
N VAL A 252 -20.54 -7.27 -3.42
CA VAL A 252 -20.84 -6.93 -4.82
C VAL A 252 -20.33 -5.53 -5.17
N GLN A 253 -20.50 -4.54 -4.30
CA GLN A 253 -19.99 -3.18 -4.55
C GLN A 253 -18.46 -3.13 -4.57
N LEU A 254 -17.79 -3.89 -3.69
CA LEU A 254 -16.34 -4.02 -3.72
C LEU A 254 -15.87 -4.64 -5.03
N MET A 255 -16.48 -5.75 -5.47
CA MET A 255 -16.14 -6.42 -6.73
C MET A 255 -16.38 -5.54 -7.95
N ALA A 256 -17.49 -4.79 -7.96
CA ALA A 256 -17.79 -3.82 -9.01
C ALA A 256 -16.67 -2.78 -9.14
N LEU A 257 -16.23 -2.21 -8.02
CA LEU A 257 -15.13 -1.23 -8.00
C LEU A 257 -13.84 -1.83 -8.55
N LEU A 258 -13.45 -3.01 -8.07
CA LEU A 258 -12.19 -3.67 -8.46
C LEU A 258 -12.19 -4.21 -9.90
N SER A 259 -13.37 -4.30 -10.51
CA SER A 259 -13.57 -4.72 -11.90
C SER A 259 -13.76 -3.52 -12.84
N GLY A 260 -13.68 -2.29 -12.34
CA GLY A 260 -13.83 -1.06 -13.13
C GLY A 260 -15.28 -0.57 -13.32
N ASP A 261 -16.27 -1.22 -12.70
CA ASP A 261 -17.67 -0.78 -12.74
C ASP A 261 -17.95 0.22 -11.61
N GLY A 262 -17.59 1.48 -11.86
CA GLY A 262 -17.80 2.58 -10.91
C GLY A 262 -19.28 2.86 -10.62
N ALA A 263 -20.19 2.55 -11.56
CA ALA A 263 -21.61 2.79 -11.38
C ALA A 263 -22.22 1.81 -10.38
N ALA A 264 -21.89 0.51 -10.49
CA ALA A 264 -22.36 -0.51 -9.55
C ALA A 264 -21.63 -0.47 -8.19
N ALA A 265 -20.46 0.18 -8.12
CA ALA A 265 -19.68 0.32 -6.89
C ALA A 265 -20.23 1.34 -5.88
N GLY A 266 -21.15 2.22 -6.30
CA GLY A 266 -21.89 3.13 -5.43
C GLY A 266 -20.99 3.96 -4.49
N ALA A 267 -21.29 3.91 -3.19
CA ALA A 267 -20.60 4.73 -2.20
C ALA A 267 -19.10 4.44 -2.08
N LEU A 268 -18.66 3.19 -2.35
CA LEU A 268 -17.23 2.86 -2.31
C LEU A 268 -16.47 3.60 -3.40
N PHE A 269 -17.06 3.73 -4.61
CA PHE A 269 -16.43 4.46 -5.71
C PHE A 269 -16.25 5.93 -5.37
N ASP A 270 -17.27 6.59 -4.83
CA ASP A 270 -17.18 8.00 -4.45
C ASP A 270 -16.16 8.25 -3.34
N ILE A 271 -16.10 7.37 -2.34
CA ILE A 271 -15.14 7.46 -1.25
C ILE A 271 -13.72 7.32 -1.77
N VAL A 272 -13.44 6.27 -2.55
CA VAL A 272 -12.09 6.00 -3.08
C VAL A 272 -11.66 7.09 -4.06
N ARG A 273 -12.55 7.53 -4.96
CA ARG A 273 -12.26 8.62 -5.91
C ARG A 273 -11.89 9.92 -5.20
N ARG A 274 -12.63 10.31 -4.15
CA ARG A 274 -12.32 11.51 -3.37
C ARG A 274 -11.03 11.37 -2.58
N ALA A 275 -10.76 10.18 -2.04
CA ALA A 275 -9.52 9.89 -1.31
C ALA A 275 -8.28 9.96 -2.22
N ASP A 276 -8.37 9.39 -3.42
CA ASP A 276 -7.33 9.46 -4.45
C ASP A 276 -7.01 10.90 -4.86
N GLN A 277 -8.07 11.69 -5.13
CA GLN A 277 -7.93 13.13 -5.43
C GLN A 277 -7.25 13.89 -4.28
N ALA A 278 -7.56 13.56 -3.02
CA ALA A 278 -6.97 14.20 -1.86
C ALA A 278 -5.47 13.86 -1.69
N SER A 279 -5.06 12.60 -1.87
CA SER A 279 -3.63 12.21 -1.83
C SER A 279 -2.87 12.88 -2.96
N THR A 280 -3.38 12.81 -4.19
CA THR A 280 -2.78 13.46 -5.36
C THR A 280 -2.61 14.97 -5.15
N GLY A 281 -3.64 15.65 -4.64
CA GLY A 281 -3.61 17.07 -4.33
C GLY A 281 -2.61 17.43 -3.22
N SER A 282 -2.49 16.62 -2.17
CA SER A 282 -1.52 16.83 -1.11
C SER A 282 -0.08 16.67 -1.60
N ASN A 283 0.20 15.62 -2.39
CA ASN A 283 1.53 15.39 -2.96
C ASN A 283 1.93 16.45 -4.01
N LEU A 284 0.96 17.04 -4.72
CA LEU A 284 1.19 18.20 -5.58
C LEU A 284 1.75 19.41 -4.80
N LEU A 285 1.22 19.65 -3.61
CA LEU A 285 1.54 20.81 -2.80
C LEU A 285 2.81 20.60 -1.95
N GLN A 286 2.99 19.40 -1.40
CA GLN A 286 3.96 19.12 -0.34
C GLN A 286 4.90 17.93 -0.66
N GLY A 287 4.71 17.27 -1.80
CA GLY A 287 5.39 16.02 -2.13
C GLY A 287 6.83 16.17 -2.62
N PRO A 288 7.64 15.09 -2.57
CA PRO A 288 8.97 15.06 -3.15
C PRO A 288 8.94 15.26 -4.67
N ARG A 289 9.93 15.99 -5.20
CA ARG A 289 10.11 16.20 -6.66
C ARG A 289 11.10 15.23 -7.31
N SER A 290 11.59 14.23 -6.57
CA SER A 290 12.51 13.20 -7.06
C SER A 290 11.79 12.19 -7.98
N ARG A 291 12.53 11.65 -8.95
CA ARG A 291 12.05 10.69 -9.95
C ARG A 291 12.98 9.49 -10.05
N PHE A 292 12.47 8.37 -10.55
CA PHE A 292 13.30 7.23 -10.92
C PHE A 292 14.30 7.59 -12.02
N MET A 293 15.53 7.06 -11.93
CA MET A 293 16.59 7.32 -12.92
C MET A 293 16.21 6.85 -14.33
N THR A 294 15.35 5.84 -14.44
CA THR A 294 14.86 5.26 -15.69
C THR A 294 13.64 5.98 -16.26
N ALA A 295 13.10 7.00 -15.58
CA ALA A 295 11.92 7.74 -16.05
C ALA A 295 12.26 8.64 -17.24
N THR A 296 11.50 8.51 -18.33
CA THR A 296 11.74 9.27 -19.58
C THR A 296 10.71 10.37 -19.84
N ALA A 297 9.55 10.33 -19.17
CA ALA A 297 8.49 11.30 -19.37
C ALA A 297 8.76 12.69 -18.76
N VAL A 298 8.36 13.74 -19.49
CA VAL A 298 8.38 15.14 -19.05
C VAL A 298 7.09 15.47 -18.25
N PRO A 299 7.20 15.97 -17.01
CA PRO A 299 6.05 16.36 -16.18
C PRO A 299 5.12 17.37 -16.85
N LEU A 300 3.82 17.32 -16.54
CA LEU A 300 2.82 18.25 -17.09
C LEU A 300 3.12 19.72 -16.73
N VAL A 301 3.58 19.99 -15.51
CA VAL A 301 3.96 21.34 -15.07
C VAL A 301 5.14 21.88 -15.88
N GLU A 302 6.11 21.04 -16.24
CA GLU A 302 7.22 21.43 -17.10
C GLU A 302 6.77 21.69 -18.54
N ARG A 303 5.84 20.88 -19.07
CA ARG A 303 5.23 21.11 -20.39
C ARG A 303 4.41 22.41 -20.43
N LEU A 304 3.63 22.69 -19.38
CA LEU A 304 2.88 23.94 -19.24
C LEU A 304 3.82 25.15 -19.15
N ASN A 305 4.87 25.06 -18.34
CA ASN A 305 5.86 26.13 -18.22
C ASN A 305 6.67 26.34 -19.52
N GLN A 306 6.98 25.27 -20.26
CA GLN A 306 7.60 25.39 -21.58
C GLN A 306 6.66 26.05 -22.58
N ALA A 307 5.38 25.66 -22.61
CA ALA A 307 4.38 26.29 -23.48
C ALA A 307 4.17 27.79 -23.14
N LEU A 308 4.15 28.13 -21.84
CA LEU A 308 4.05 29.53 -21.38
C LEU A 308 5.28 30.38 -21.67
N ARG A 309 6.48 29.79 -21.80
CA ARG A 309 7.71 30.49 -22.18
C ARG A 309 7.85 30.70 -23.70
N GLN A 310 7.01 30.03 -24.49
CA GLN A 310 6.97 30.13 -25.95
C GLN A 310 5.87 31.09 -26.44
N LEU A 311 5.13 31.71 -25.50
CA LEU A 311 4.20 32.82 -25.72
C LEU A 311 4.87 34.14 -25.35
#